data_AF-A0A925J1C9-F1
#
_entry.id   AF-A0A925J1C9-F1
#
_cell.length_a   1.000
_cell.length_b   1.000
_cell.length_c   1.000
_cell.angle_alpha   90.00
_cell.angle_beta   90.00
_cell.angle_gamma   90.00
#
_symmetry.space_group_name_H-M   'P 1'
#
loop_
_entity.id
_entity.type
_entity.pdbx_description
1 polymer ?
#
loop_
_entity_poly.entity_id
_entity_poly.type
_entity_poly.pdbx_seq_one_letter_code
_entity_poly.pdbx_strand_id
1 'polypeptide(L)'
;MLIIINSWAVFCVAFGLMLLLTIIMGRQSVHFYTKDVVVKKFSIMDLELPSSPAELVNLIRGLYKLPEPESIKAVKALKSQLYIDFLFMPCAYGAIFILCRLVSAKMQLSFGINIFIILAWLQLLPWLFDIIENIYLLRKINPNPVLSKPSVHKAYLIMEVFKWGIALTATICAIAANCYFWLAGNYAVSSLYYPLIIIAEIILFLILAKHFLKEKAKPV
;
A
#
# COMPACT_ATOMS: atom_id res chain seq x y z
N MET A 1 -3.17 -20.34 -24.95
CA MET A 1 -3.09 -20.56 -23.49
C MET A 1 -1.64 -20.28 -23.09
N LEU A 2 -1.31 -19.00 -22.88
CA LEU A 2 0.08 -18.57 -22.65
C LEU A 2 0.57 -19.04 -21.27
N ILE A 3 1.70 -19.75 -21.32
CA ILE A 3 2.63 -20.14 -20.26
C ILE A 3 2.23 -19.62 -18.88
N ILE A 4 1.69 -20.53 -18.07
CA ILE A 4 1.58 -20.39 -16.62
C ILE A 4 3.01 -20.32 -16.08
N ILE A 5 3.57 -19.12 -16.05
CA ILE A 5 4.66 -18.81 -15.12
C ILE A 5 4.13 -19.24 -13.75
N ASN A 6 4.91 -20.04 -13.02
CA ASN A 6 4.53 -20.60 -11.73
C ASN A 6 3.93 -19.49 -10.85
N SER A 7 2.59 -19.45 -10.75
CA SER A 7 1.90 -18.25 -10.24
C SER A 7 2.24 -18.00 -8.77
N TRP A 8 2.64 -19.04 -8.04
CA TRP A 8 3.20 -18.92 -6.71
C TRP A 8 4.56 -18.24 -6.66
N ALA A 9 5.45 -18.53 -7.61
CA ALA A 9 6.76 -17.87 -7.68
C ALA A 9 6.59 -16.38 -8.01
N VAL A 10 5.71 -16.05 -8.96
CA VAL A 10 5.39 -14.64 -9.29
C VAL A 10 4.77 -13.92 -8.09
N PHE A 11 3.88 -14.60 -7.36
CA PHE A 11 3.31 -14.07 -6.11
C PHE A 11 4.41 -13.75 -5.09
N CYS A 12 5.32 -14.68 -4.82
CA CYS A 12 6.41 -14.45 -3.86
C CYS A 12 7.30 -13.28 -4.28
N VAL A 13 7.67 -13.20 -5.57
CA VAL A 13 8.47 -12.06 -6.08
C VAL A 13 7.73 -10.74 -5.91
N ALA A 14 6.45 -10.67 -6.28
CA ALA A 14 5.65 -9.44 -6.13
C ALA A 14 5.47 -9.05 -4.66
N PHE A 15 5.23 -10.02 -3.78
CA PHE A 15 5.08 -9.82 -2.35
C PHE A 15 6.38 -9.39 -1.68
N GLY A 16 7.52 -10.03 -2.02
CA GLY A 16 8.84 -9.63 -1.55
C GLY A 16 9.24 -8.22 -2.02
N LEU A 17 8.96 -7.87 -3.28
CA LEU A 17 9.16 -6.51 -3.79
C LEU A 17 8.27 -5.49 -3.05
N MET A 18 7.00 -5.81 -2.83
CA MET A 18 6.08 -4.99 -2.04
C MET A 18 6.66 -4.71 -0.64
N LEU A 19 7.11 -5.74 0.09
CA LEU A 19 7.71 -5.60 1.42
C LEU A 19 9.00 -4.77 1.39
N LEU A 20 9.87 -4.97 0.38
CA LEU A 20 11.09 -4.18 0.22
C LEU A 20 10.76 -2.68 0.02
N LEU A 21 9.81 -2.37 -0.85
CA LEU A 21 9.36 -1.00 -1.09
C LEU A 21 8.75 -0.38 0.17
N THR A 22 7.98 -1.15 0.95
CA THR A 22 7.49 -0.71 2.27
C THR A 22 8.62 -0.31 3.21
N ILE A 23 9.75 -1.03 3.24
CA ILE A 23 10.92 -0.64 4.06
C ILE A 23 11.49 0.70 3.58
N ILE A 24 11.63 0.88 2.27
CA ILE A 24 12.17 2.13 1.70
C ILE A 24 11.26 3.32 2.06
N MET A 25 9.94 3.17 1.87
CA MET A 25 8.94 4.17 2.25
C MET A 25 8.93 4.41 3.76
N GLY A 26 9.02 3.34 4.57
CA GLY A 26 9.16 3.44 6.03
C GLY A 26 10.37 4.28 6.45
N ARG A 27 11.49 4.16 5.72
CA ARG A 27 12.69 4.97 5.99
C ARG A 27 12.49 6.44 5.63
N GLN A 28 11.67 6.75 4.63
CA GLN A 28 11.32 8.12 4.25
C GLN A 28 10.35 8.75 5.24
N SER A 29 9.38 7.99 5.74
CA SER A 29 8.39 8.47 6.73
C SER A 29 8.99 8.89 8.07
N VAL A 30 10.23 8.49 8.38
CA VAL A 30 11.00 9.01 9.51
C VAL A 30 11.18 10.53 9.44
N HIS A 31 11.14 11.12 8.25
CA HIS A 31 11.27 12.55 8.01
C HIS A 31 9.93 13.29 7.89
N PHE A 32 8.80 12.63 8.19
CA PHE A 32 7.48 13.23 8.10
C PHE A 32 7.17 14.08 9.32
N TYR A 33 7.60 15.34 9.24
CA TYR A 33 7.30 16.36 10.23
C TYR A 33 6.56 17.52 9.57
N THR A 34 5.65 18.12 10.32
CA THR A 34 4.93 19.33 9.91
C THR A 34 4.85 20.28 11.09
N LYS A 35 4.91 21.59 10.83
CA LYS A 35 4.82 22.62 11.86
C LYS A 35 3.50 23.37 11.73
N ASP A 36 2.64 23.20 12.73
CA ASP A 36 1.44 24.04 12.88
C ASP A 36 1.69 25.08 13.98
N VAL A 37 1.32 24.78 15.22
CA VAL A 37 1.77 25.50 16.43
C VAL A 37 3.09 24.91 16.95
N VAL A 38 3.17 23.58 16.95
CA VAL A 38 4.35 22.79 17.33
C VAL A 38 4.79 21.91 16.17
N VAL A 39 6.05 21.48 16.18
CA VAL A 39 6.53 20.45 15.26
C VAL A 39 5.90 19.13 15.67
N LYS A 40 5.13 18.52 14.78
CA LYS A 40 4.51 17.22 14.99
C LYS A 40 4.90 16.25 13.90
N LYS A 41 5.04 14.98 14.27
CA LYS A 41 5.16 13.89 13.31
C LYS A 41 3.79 13.60 12.70
N PHE A 42 3.76 13.28 11.42
CA PHE A 42 2.57 12.79 10.73
C PHE A 42 2.90 11.51 9.96
N SER A 43 1.88 10.81 9.52
CA SER A 43 1.92 9.57 8.75
C SER A 43 1.34 9.79 7.35
N ILE A 44 1.63 8.88 6.41
CA ILE A 44 1.03 8.95 5.08
C ILE A 44 -0.50 8.86 5.15
N MET A 45 -1.05 8.12 6.13
CA MET A 45 -2.48 8.01 6.36
C MET A 45 -3.13 9.36 6.71
N ASP A 46 -2.40 10.28 7.35
CA ASP A 46 -2.91 11.63 7.63
C ASP A 46 -3.07 12.47 6.35
N LEU A 47 -2.38 12.10 5.26
CA LEU A 47 -2.59 12.68 3.93
C LEU A 47 -3.69 11.96 3.15
N GLU A 48 -3.75 10.63 3.27
CA GLU A 48 -4.72 9.79 2.54
C GLU A 48 -6.14 9.93 3.09
N LEU A 49 -6.28 10.06 4.42
CA LEU A 49 -7.58 10.15 5.11
C LEU A 49 -7.69 11.42 5.97
N PRO A 50 -7.56 12.63 5.39
CA PRO A 50 -7.70 13.85 6.15
C PRO A 50 -9.16 14.02 6.59
N SER A 51 -9.39 14.42 7.83
CA SER A 51 -10.74 14.62 8.39
C SER A 51 -11.48 15.80 7.74
N SER A 52 -10.73 16.73 7.15
CA SER A 52 -11.29 17.87 6.42
C SER A 52 -10.36 18.34 5.28
N PRO A 53 -10.87 19.11 4.30
CA PRO A 53 -10.03 19.68 3.25
C PRO A 53 -8.96 20.64 3.81
N ALA A 54 -9.28 21.31 4.92
CA ALA A 54 -8.39 22.25 5.60
C ALA A 54 -7.23 21.53 6.30
N GLU A 55 -7.46 20.35 6.86
CA GLU A 55 -6.42 19.56 7.51
C GLU A 55 -5.29 19.20 6.53
N LEU A 56 -5.63 18.68 5.34
CA LEU A 56 -4.64 18.37 4.31
C LEU A 56 -3.83 19.60 3.89
N VAL A 57 -4.51 20.74 3.70
CA VAL A 57 -3.85 22.02 3.34
C VAL A 57 -2.93 22.49 4.45
N ASN A 58 -3.37 22.40 5.71
CA ASN A 58 -2.58 22.81 6.87
C ASN A 58 -1.38 21.89 7.09
N LEU A 59 -1.54 20.58 6.88
CA LEU A 59 -0.46 19.60 6.93
C LEU A 59 0.62 19.96 5.89
N ILE A 60 0.23 20.15 4.62
CA ILE A 60 1.16 20.51 3.54
C ILE A 60 1.82 21.85 3.81
N ARG A 61 1.05 22.88 4.22
CA ARG A 61 1.60 24.20 4.55
C ARG A 61 2.60 24.11 5.70
N GLY A 62 2.33 23.27 6.69
CA GLY A 62 3.22 23.07 7.83
C GLY A 62 4.55 22.40 7.47
N LEU A 63 4.63 21.66 6.35
CA LEU A 63 5.93 21.17 5.82
C LEU A 63 6.85 22.35 5.50
N TYR A 64 6.31 23.37 4.84
CA TYR A 64 7.06 24.56 4.41
C TYR A 64 7.32 25.56 5.54
N LYS A 65 6.64 25.43 6.68
CA LYS A 65 6.87 26.25 7.88
C LYS A 65 8.02 25.73 8.76
N LEU A 66 8.54 24.53 8.49
CA LEU A 66 9.68 24.00 9.22
C LEU A 66 10.95 24.84 8.97
N PRO A 67 11.85 24.94 9.96
CA PRO A 67 13.15 25.58 9.74
C PRO A 67 13.94 24.82 8.67
N GLU A 68 14.73 25.55 7.88
CA GLU A 68 15.71 24.91 7.01
C GLU A 68 16.86 24.33 7.86
N PRO A 69 17.37 23.11 7.57
CA PRO A 69 17.17 22.30 6.37
C PRO A 69 16.03 21.24 6.46
N GLU A 70 15.24 21.22 7.54
CA GLU A 70 14.25 20.17 7.80
C GLU A 70 13.08 20.21 6.83
N SER A 71 12.59 21.40 6.48
CA SER A 71 11.54 21.62 5.46
C SER A 71 11.87 20.90 4.14
N ILE A 72 13.07 21.13 3.61
CA ILE A 72 13.54 20.53 2.35
C ILE A 72 13.58 19.00 2.46
N LYS A 73 14.07 18.48 3.59
CA LYS A 73 14.12 17.03 3.83
C LYS A 73 12.74 16.41 3.90
N ALA A 74 11.80 17.03 4.63
CA ALA A 74 10.43 16.54 4.79
C ALA A 74 9.69 16.54 3.45
N VAL A 75 9.75 17.64 2.69
CA VAL A 75 9.11 17.74 1.36
C VAL A 75 9.71 16.73 0.38
N LYS A 76 11.04 16.58 0.35
CA LYS A 76 11.71 15.61 -0.52
C LYS A 76 11.35 14.17 -0.14
N ALA A 77 11.33 13.85 1.15
CA ALA A 77 10.93 12.54 1.63
C ALA A 77 9.50 12.21 1.23
N LEU A 78 8.56 13.13 1.43
CA LEU A 78 7.15 12.94 1.08
C LEU A 78 6.95 12.73 -0.43
N LYS A 79 7.53 13.60 -1.27
CA LYS A 79 7.43 13.43 -2.73
C LYS A 79 8.07 12.13 -3.18
N SER A 80 9.25 11.80 -2.63
CA SER A 80 9.93 10.55 -2.98
C SER A 80 9.12 9.32 -2.59
N GLN A 81 8.41 9.35 -1.46
CA GLN A 81 7.52 8.26 -1.05
C GLN A 81 6.38 8.09 -2.05
N LEU A 82 5.69 9.17 -2.43
CA LEU A 82 4.62 9.12 -3.44
C LEU A 82 5.09 8.63 -4.82
N TYR A 83 6.34 8.94 -5.20
CA TYR A 83 6.92 8.41 -6.44
C TYR A 83 7.24 6.92 -6.37
N ILE A 84 7.80 6.46 -5.25
CA ILE A 84 8.07 5.03 -5.03
C ILE A 84 6.77 4.25 -4.99
N ASP A 85 5.71 4.87 -4.49
CA ASP A 85 4.42 4.24 -4.37
C ASP A 85 3.84 3.82 -5.74
N PHE A 86 4.12 4.54 -6.84
CA PHE A 86 3.77 4.07 -8.20
C PHE A 86 4.36 2.70 -8.57
N LEU A 87 5.50 2.33 -7.97
CA LEU A 87 6.10 1.00 -8.13
C LEU A 87 5.55 0.01 -7.10
N PHE A 88 5.19 0.48 -5.91
CA PHE A 88 4.57 -0.32 -4.86
C PHE A 88 3.18 -0.82 -5.28
N MET A 89 2.32 0.04 -5.82
CA MET A 89 0.95 -0.29 -6.19
C MET A 89 0.83 -1.53 -7.11
N PRO A 90 1.54 -1.65 -8.26
CA PRO A 90 1.42 -2.84 -9.10
C PRO A 90 1.94 -4.10 -8.40
N CYS A 91 2.87 -3.98 -7.45
CA CYS A 91 3.32 -5.10 -6.64
C CYS A 91 2.24 -5.53 -5.63
N ALA A 92 1.63 -4.56 -4.93
CA ALA A 92 0.58 -4.81 -3.95
C ALA A 92 -0.71 -5.36 -4.58
N TYR A 93 -1.32 -4.62 -5.52
CA TYR A 93 -2.54 -5.04 -6.20
C TYR A 93 -2.30 -6.25 -7.11
N GLY A 94 -1.10 -6.36 -7.71
CA GLY A 94 -0.71 -7.54 -8.48
C GLY A 94 -0.59 -8.79 -7.62
N ALA A 95 -0.02 -8.69 -6.41
CA ALA A 95 0.03 -9.81 -5.47
C ALA A 95 -1.39 -10.27 -5.07
N ILE A 96 -2.31 -9.34 -4.78
CA ILE A 96 -3.71 -9.66 -4.46
C ILE A 96 -4.41 -10.32 -5.66
N PHE A 97 -4.21 -9.79 -6.88
CA PHE A 97 -4.72 -10.37 -8.12
C PHE A 97 -4.26 -11.82 -8.27
N ILE A 98 -2.95 -12.09 -8.14
CA ILE A 98 -2.38 -13.42 -8.29
C ILE A 98 -2.93 -14.35 -7.21
N LEU A 99 -3.03 -13.88 -5.96
CA LEU A 99 -3.56 -14.66 -4.85
C LEU A 99 -5.02 -15.08 -5.11
N CYS A 100 -5.86 -14.17 -5.59
CA CYS A 100 -7.24 -14.48 -5.97
C CYS A 100 -7.31 -15.49 -7.13
N ARG A 101 -6.44 -15.37 -8.14
CA ARG A 101 -6.35 -16.32 -9.26
C ARG A 101 -5.90 -17.71 -8.80
N LEU A 102 -4.98 -17.80 -7.84
CA LEU A 102 -4.53 -19.05 -7.24
C LEU A 102 -5.68 -19.78 -6.52
N VAL A 103 -6.54 -19.05 -5.80
CA VAL A 103 -7.74 -19.60 -5.16
C VAL A 103 -8.75 -20.06 -6.20
N SER A 104 -9.05 -19.21 -7.19
CA SER A 104 -10.01 -19.51 -8.25
C SER A 104 -9.67 -20.82 -8.98
N ALA A 105 -8.39 -21.05 -9.28
CA ALA A 105 -7.91 -22.27 -9.92
C ALA A 105 -8.08 -23.55 -9.08
N LYS A 106 -8.37 -23.41 -7.78
CA LYS A 106 -8.58 -24.54 -6.85
C LYS A 106 -10.03 -24.76 -6.45
N MET A 107 -10.91 -23.80 -6.75
CA MET A 107 -12.34 -23.94 -6.51
C MET A 107 -12.95 -24.95 -7.49
N GLN A 108 -13.85 -25.80 -7.00
CA GLN A 108 -14.62 -26.74 -7.83
C GLN A 108 -15.98 -26.16 -8.25
N LEU A 109 -16.57 -25.30 -7.41
CA LEU A 109 -17.87 -24.69 -7.68
C LEU A 109 -17.70 -23.44 -8.56
N SER A 110 -18.45 -23.37 -9.67
CA SER A 110 -18.45 -22.25 -10.61
C SER A 110 -18.67 -20.89 -9.94
N PHE A 111 -19.50 -20.86 -8.90
CA PHE A 111 -19.75 -19.66 -8.10
C PHE A 111 -18.48 -19.13 -7.43
N GLY A 112 -17.73 -19.99 -6.74
CA GLY A 112 -16.48 -19.61 -6.08
C GLY A 112 -15.39 -19.20 -7.08
N ILE A 113 -15.29 -19.92 -8.21
CA ILE A 113 -14.40 -19.57 -9.33
C ILE A 113 -14.68 -18.13 -9.78
N ASN A 114 -15.94 -17.81 -10.07
CA ASN A 114 -16.35 -16.50 -10.58
C ASN A 114 -16.11 -15.38 -9.57
N ILE A 115 -16.42 -15.59 -8.28
CA ILE A 115 -16.15 -14.60 -7.23
C ILE A 115 -14.68 -14.21 -7.21
N PHE A 116 -13.77 -15.19 -7.16
CA PHE A 116 -12.34 -14.89 -7.06
C PHE A 116 -11.76 -14.32 -8.37
N ILE A 117 -12.33 -14.66 -9.53
CA ILE A 117 -11.98 -13.99 -10.79
C ILE A 117 -12.40 -12.53 -10.77
N ILE A 118 -13.63 -12.25 -10.33
CA ILE A 118 -14.13 -10.87 -10.21
C ILE A 118 -13.26 -10.09 -9.23
N LEU A 119 -13.01 -10.62 -8.03
CA LEU A 119 -12.16 -9.97 -7.03
C LEU A 119 -10.74 -9.70 -7.52
N ALA A 120 -10.17 -10.63 -8.32
CA ALA A 120 -8.87 -10.42 -8.95
C ALA A 120 -8.92 -9.21 -9.89
N TRP A 121 -9.82 -9.22 -10.87
CA TRP A 121 -9.93 -8.12 -11.84
C TRP A 121 -10.36 -6.80 -11.21
N LEU A 122 -11.12 -6.85 -10.12
CA LEU A 122 -11.53 -5.66 -9.38
C LEU A 122 -10.33 -4.91 -8.78
N GLN A 123 -9.17 -5.55 -8.62
CA GLN A 123 -7.92 -4.89 -8.18
C GLN A 123 -7.42 -3.80 -9.13
N LEU A 124 -7.88 -3.76 -10.39
CA LEU A 124 -7.59 -2.65 -11.29
C LEU A 124 -8.21 -1.33 -10.82
N LEU A 125 -9.35 -1.36 -10.13
CA LEU A 125 -10.00 -0.16 -9.60
C LEU A 125 -9.20 0.50 -8.46
N PRO A 126 -8.83 -0.18 -7.35
CA PRO A 126 -8.02 0.42 -6.30
C PRO A 126 -6.65 0.86 -6.84
N TRP A 127 -6.06 0.12 -7.77
CA TRP A 127 -4.83 0.56 -8.46
C TRP A 127 -4.99 1.90 -9.18
N LEU A 128 -6.07 2.07 -9.95
CA LEU A 128 -6.35 3.34 -10.63
C LEU A 128 -6.64 4.46 -9.64
N PHE A 129 -7.36 4.17 -8.56
CA PHE A 129 -7.66 5.15 -7.51
C PHE A 129 -6.38 5.63 -6.82
N ASP A 130 -5.44 4.74 -6.49
CA ASP A 130 -4.13 5.09 -5.94
C ASP A 130 -3.30 5.97 -6.90
N ILE A 131 -3.33 5.68 -8.20
CA ILE A 131 -2.66 6.51 -9.21
C ILE A 131 -3.25 7.93 -9.20
N ILE A 132 -4.58 8.03 -9.23
CA ILE A 132 -5.29 9.33 -9.23
C ILE A 132 -4.97 10.11 -7.95
N GLU A 133 -5.00 9.44 -6.80
CA GLU A 133 -4.63 10.01 -5.51
C GLU A 133 -3.19 10.52 -5.51
N ASN A 134 -2.21 9.70 -5.89
CA ASN A 134 -0.82 10.12 -5.82
C ASN A 134 -0.51 11.28 -6.75
N ILE A 135 -1.13 11.32 -7.93
CA ILE A 135 -1.06 12.48 -8.81
C ILE A 135 -1.69 13.71 -8.13
N TYR A 136 -2.85 13.55 -7.50
CA TYR A 136 -3.52 14.62 -6.77
C TYR A 136 -2.67 15.17 -5.62
N LEU A 137 -2.12 14.30 -4.76
CA LEU A 137 -1.26 14.67 -3.64
C LEU A 137 0.05 15.32 -4.13
N LEU A 138 0.72 14.76 -5.14
CA LEU A 138 1.93 15.34 -5.72
C LEU A 138 1.72 16.76 -6.25
N ARG A 139 0.58 17.02 -6.90
CA ARG A 139 0.21 18.37 -7.36
C ARG A 139 -0.08 19.32 -6.20
N LYS A 140 -0.60 18.79 -5.09
CA LYS A 140 -0.97 19.59 -3.91
C LYS A 140 0.22 19.94 -3.02
N ILE A 141 1.32 19.18 -3.06
CA ILE A 141 2.57 19.48 -2.34
C ILE A 141 3.31 20.65 -3.01
N ASN A 142 2.84 21.85 -2.68
CA ASN A 142 3.32 23.15 -3.12
C ASN A 142 3.31 24.13 -1.92
N PRO A 143 4.19 25.14 -1.87
CA PRO A 143 4.18 26.17 -0.82
C PRO A 143 2.83 26.83 -0.56
N ASN A 144 2.00 26.97 -1.60
CA ASN A 144 0.66 27.58 -1.52
C ASN A 144 -0.43 26.56 -1.87
N PRO A 145 -0.72 25.58 -0.98
CA PRO A 145 -1.73 24.57 -1.26
C PRO A 145 -3.12 25.19 -1.28
N VAL A 146 -3.90 24.91 -2.33
CA VAL A 146 -5.26 25.42 -2.52
C VAL A 146 -6.27 24.52 -1.82
N LEU A 147 -7.24 25.14 -1.13
CA LEU A 147 -8.36 24.43 -0.51
C LEU A 147 -9.24 23.80 -1.58
N SER A 148 -9.52 22.50 -1.41
CA SER A 148 -10.42 21.79 -2.33
C SER A 148 -11.88 22.08 -2.00
N LYS A 149 -12.73 22.09 -3.03
CA LYS A 149 -14.18 22.19 -2.85
C LYS A 149 -14.68 21.01 -2.00
N PRO A 150 -15.71 21.18 -1.16
CA PRO A 150 -16.26 20.10 -0.33
C PRO A 150 -16.67 18.86 -1.13
N SER A 151 -17.20 19.03 -2.35
CA SER A 151 -17.56 17.92 -3.23
C SER A 151 -16.35 17.09 -3.69
N VAL A 152 -15.22 17.74 -3.97
CA VAL A 152 -13.98 17.06 -4.37
C VAL A 152 -13.41 16.27 -3.19
N HIS A 153 -13.43 16.84 -2.00
CA HIS A 153 -12.98 16.13 -0.79
C HIS A 153 -13.88 14.94 -0.45
N LYS A 154 -15.20 15.09 -0.59
CA LYS A 154 -16.13 13.97 -0.41
C LYS A 154 -15.87 12.85 -1.43
N ALA A 155 -15.64 13.20 -2.69
CA ALA A 155 -15.31 12.23 -3.73
C ALA A 155 -13.98 11.51 -3.43
N TYR A 156 -12.98 12.25 -2.93
CA TYR A 156 -11.70 11.71 -2.48
C TYR A 156 -11.87 10.68 -1.35
N LEU A 157 -12.62 10.99 -0.30
CA LEU A 157 -12.87 10.04 0.80
C LEU A 157 -13.67 8.80 0.35
N ILE A 158 -14.64 8.97 -0.55
CA ILE A 158 -15.39 7.83 -1.11
C ILE A 158 -14.43 6.92 -1.90
N MET A 159 -13.56 7.52 -2.73
CA MET A 159 -12.56 6.79 -3.48
C MET A 159 -11.63 5.98 -2.57
N GLU A 160 -11.17 6.56 -1.46
CA GLU A 160 -10.36 5.87 -0.45
C GLU A 160 -11.09 4.67 0.18
N VAL A 161 -12.36 4.85 0.57
CA VAL A 161 -13.18 3.76 1.12
C VAL A 161 -13.31 2.61 0.13
N PHE A 162 -13.57 2.89 -1.15
CA PHE A 162 -13.63 1.85 -2.16
C PHE A 162 -12.27 1.19 -2.41
N LYS A 163 -11.19 1.99 -2.45
CA LYS A 163 -9.82 1.50 -2.64
C LYS A 163 -9.46 0.46 -1.58
N TRP A 164 -9.54 0.85 -0.31
CA TRP A 164 -9.23 -0.02 0.83
C TRP A 164 -10.24 -1.16 0.97
N GLY A 165 -11.54 -0.89 0.78
CA GLY A 165 -12.59 -1.89 0.91
C GLY A 165 -12.43 -3.05 -0.08
N ILE A 166 -12.15 -2.76 -1.34
CA ILE A 166 -11.93 -3.78 -2.38
C ILE A 166 -10.66 -4.59 -2.10
N ALA A 167 -9.54 -3.89 -1.82
CA ALA A 167 -8.25 -4.54 -1.60
C ALA A 167 -8.30 -5.47 -0.38
N LEU A 168 -8.76 -4.96 0.78
CA LEU A 168 -8.81 -5.72 2.03
C LEU A 168 -9.77 -6.91 1.94
N THR A 169 -10.95 -6.73 1.33
CA THR A 169 -11.92 -7.83 1.18
C THR A 169 -11.33 -8.95 0.32
N ALA A 170 -10.69 -8.62 -0.81
CA ALA A 170 -10.05 -9.61 -1.66
C ALA A 170 -8.90 -10.33 -0.95
N THR A 171 -8.04 -9.58 -0.26
CA THR A 171 -6.91 -10.14 0.50
C THR A 171 -7.38 -11.11 1.58
N ILE A 172 -8.32 -10.71 2.44
CA ILE A 172 -8.80 -11.53 3.56
C ILE A 172 -9.46 -12.82 3.04
N CYS A 173 -10.36 -12.69 2.06
CA CYS A 173 -11.04 -13.84 1.47
C CYS A 173 -10.06 -14.79 0.78
N ALA A 174 -9.07 -14.26 0.06
CA ALA A 174 -8.10 -15.07 -0.66
C ALA A 174 -7.14 -15.78 0.30
N ILE A 175 -6.63 -15.10 1.33
CA ILE A 175 -5.79 -15.73 2.36
C ILE A 175 -6.57 -16.85 3.06
N ALA A 176 -7.79 -16.58 3.52
CA ALA A 176 -8.61 -17.58 4.21
C ALA A 176 -8.86 -18.82 3.34
N ALA A 177 -9.21 -18.64 2.07
CA ALA A 177 -9.45 -19.74 1.15
C ALA A 177 -8.17 -20.53 0.81
N ASN A 178 -7.03 -19.86 0.64
CA ASN A 178 -5.74 -20.53 0.45
C ASN A 178 -5.38 -21.39 1.68
N CYS A 179 -5.51 -20.85 2.90
CA CYS A 179 -5.29 -21.58 4.13
C CYS A 179 -6.19 -22.82 4.22
N TYR A 180 -7.48 -22.67 3.91
CA TYR A 180 -8.42 -23.80 3.85
C TYR A 180 -7.95 -24.88 2.87
N PHE A 181 -7.55 -24.50 1.65
CA PHE A 181 -7.11 -25.46 0.65
C PHE A 181 -5.81 -26.17 1.01
N TRP A 182 -4.89 -25.53 1.71
CA TRP A 182 -3.71 -26.21 2.25
C TRP A 182 -4.07 -27.20 3.35
N LEU A 183 -4.93 -26.80 4.31
CA LEU A 183 -5.37 -27.68 5.39
C LEU A 183 -6.17 -28.88 4.88
N ALA A 184 -6.96 -28.70 3.83
CA ALA A 184 -7.74 -29.77 3.20
C ALA A 184 -6.91 -30.67 2.26
N GLY A 185 -5.61 -30.40 2.07
CA GLY A 185 -4.74 -31.21 1.20
C GLY A 185 -4.98 -31.02 -0.31
N ASN A 186 -5.67 -29.94 -0.72
CA ASN A 186 -5.97 -29.64 -2.13
C ASN A 186 -4.79 -29.02 -2.90
N TYR A 187 -3.70 -28.70 -2.19
CA TYR A 187 -2.44 -28.29 -2.76
C TYR A 187 -1.45 -29.46 -2.78
N ALA A 188 -0.64 -29.54 -3.84
CA ALA A 188 0.44 -30.51 -3.91
C ALA A 188 1.45 -30.23 -2.77
N VAL A 189 2.01 -31.29 -2.17
CA VAL A 189 3.07 -31.19 -1.13
C VAL A 189 4.25 -30.36 -1.64
N SER A 190 4.56 -30.47 -2.93
CA SER A 190 5.59 -29.66 -3.58
C SER A 190 5.31 -28.16 -3.54
N SER A 191 4.08 -27.68 -3.28
CA SER A 191 3.81 -26.24 -3.16
C SER A 191 4.03 -25.68 -1.74
N LEU A 192 4.32 -26.52 -0.74
CA LEU A 192 4.48 -26.10 0.65
C LEU A 192 5.67 -25.16 0.87
N TYR A 193 6.68 -25.18 -0.01
CA TYR A 193 7.81 -24.26 0.12
C TYR A 193 7.41 -22.80 -0.15
N TYR A 194 6.32 -22.53 -0.85
CA TYR A 194 5.87 -21.15 -1.10
C TYR A 194 5.37 -20.44 0.18
N PRO A 195 4.48 -21.04 1.00
CA PRO A 195 4.22 -20.55 2.35
C PRO A 195 5.48 -20.32 3.18
N LEU A 196 6.46 -21.23 3.11
CA LEU A 196 7.72 -21.08 3.84
C LEU A 196 8.53 -19.87 3.35
N ILE A 197 8.57 -19.62 2.03
CA ILE A 197 9.18 -18.42 1.45
C ILE A 197 8.48 -17.17 1.98
N ILE A 198 7.14 -17.13 1.95
CA ILE A 198 6.36 -15.97 2.43
C ILE A 198 6.64 -15.72 3.93
N ILE A 199 6.69 -16.77 4.75
CA ILE A 199 7.05 -16.66 6.17
C ILE A 199 8.47 -16.11 6.33
N ALA A 200 9.43 -16.62 5.56
CA ALA A 200 10.80 -16.14 5.58
C ALA A 200 10.90 -14.66 5.16
N GLU A 201 10.16 -14.24 4.13
CA GLU A 201 10.07 -12.85 3.69
C GLU A 201 9.48 -11.94 4.78
N ILE A 202 8.42 -12.37 5.47
CA ILE A 202 7.83 -11.64 6.59
C ILE A 202 8.83 -11.51 7.74
N ILE A 203 9.51 -12.60 8.14
CA ILE A 203 10.50 -12.57 9.21
C ILE A 203 11.65 -11.63 8.85
N LEU A 204 12.17 -11.73 7.63
CA LEU A 204 13.22 -10.85 7.13
C LEU A 204 12.76 -9.39 7.14
N PHE A 205 11.56 -9.11 6.64
CA PHE A 205 10.96 -7.78 6.69
C PHE A 205 10.90 -7.22 8.11
N LEU A 206 10.41 -8.00 9.08
CA LEU A 206 10.33 -7.56 10.49
C LEU A 206 11.71 -7.26 11.09
N ILE A 207 12.72 -8.09 10.80
CA ILE A 207 14.09 -7.87 11.26
C ILE A 207 14.66 -6.58 10.65
N LEU A 208 14.53 -6.41 9.33
CA LEU A 208 15.05 -5.23 8.63
C LEU A 208 14.31 -3.96 9.04
N ALA A 209 12.98 -4.00 9.14
CA ALA A 209 12.18 -2.87 9.59
C ALA A 209 12.58 -2.45 11.02
N LYS A 210 12.78 -3.41 11.93
CA LYS A 210 13.26 -3.11 13.28
C LYS A 210 14.64 -2.45 13.29
N HIS A 211 15.55 -2.88 12.41
CA HIS A 211 16.90 -2.31 12.35
C HIS A 211 16.89 -0.91 11.73
N PHE A 212 16.24 -0.73 10.58
CA PHE A 212 16.27 0.52 9.82
C PHE A 212 15.35 1.63 10.37
N LEU A 213 14.27 1.28 11.07
CA LEU A 213 13.30 2.27 11.57
C LEU A 213 13.57 2.73 13.01
N LYS A 214 14.39 2.01 13.78
CA LYS A 214 14.66 2.32 15.20
C LYS A 214 15.69 3.43 15.42
N GLU A 215 16.56 3.71 14.45
CA GLU A 215 17.74 4.57 14.65
C GLU A 215 17.49 6.08 14.75
N LYS A 216 16.27 6.60 14.54
CA LYS A 216 16.05 8.05 14.38
C LYS A 216 14.96 8.68 15.25
N ALA A 217 14.54 8.01 16.31
CA ALA A 217 13.65 8.59 17.32
C ALA A 217 14.41 9.40 18.40
N LYS A 218 15.43 10.19 18.01
CA LYS A 218 15.98 11.21 18.92
C LYS A 218 15.22 12.50 18.65
N PRO A 219 14.41 13.00 19.61
CA PRO A 219 13.72 14.27 19.44
C PRO A 219 14.75 15.40 19.31
N VAL A 220 14.53 16.27 18.32
CA VAL A 220 15.09 17.62 18.26
C VAL A 220 14.27 18.50 19.20
#